data_AF-A0A9E6PS03-F1
#
_entry.id   AF-A0A9E6PS03-F1
#
_cell.length_a   1.000
_cell.length_b   1.000
_cell.length_c   1.000
_cell.angle_alpha   90.00
_cell.angle_beta   90.00
_cell.angle_gamma   90.00
#
_symmetry.space_group_name_H-M   'P 1'
#
loop_
_entity.id
_entity.type
_entity.pdbx_description
1 polymer ?
#
loop_
_entity_poly.entity_id
_entity_poly.type
_entity_poly.pdbx_seq_one_letter_code
_entity_poly.pdbx_strand_id
1 'polypeptide(L)'
;MHRPTPHPLAVAIFAGLLQLPAQAALYAVDSGPYALPTGKFPAWYQDSHGRVLDLCLSKAVSSRVAGAPGAPSYMCTLLPTPGVFDDTRPIVFPSNFPDEAFWFTADAAIVDAARGIDLSYGSAIEAAFSAEEPKDGDQLSFARVRIRVDVPVAGTYVVTHPYGVDVFDVPAGGRRAINMTRDIGIGSPGDFSGALKGDVGPFLRSVNGPYTETNPGTGASERFVGDPNLEEAVTGSPFNTNFVRIEGPNGIDLRTELFSVSGKLSTVNRPTPLIPQRSTYSRRSENGDLRAQQDVFVMAPPAPATVTLSSQTPSLALGEANGTGAWYAQSALNPTLPLTLQVTADNSLAIATSTPTTTAMPLVDLVTISRAEYSLASGQLTLVASSSDETSPPALTAHTGNGALIGNLSGNGAVKTLTTGLSPIPPARVQVSSANGGSDSEDVVLVP
;
A
#
# COMPACT_ATOMS: atom_id res chain seq x y z
N MET A 1 21.26 -40.00 17.75
CA MET A 1 20.16 -39.13 17.33
C MET A 1 20.74 -38.08 16.40
N HIS A 2 20.51 -38.23 15.10
CA HIS A 2 20.98 -37.29 14.09
C HIS A 2 20.26 -35.95 14.27
N ARG A 3 21.01 -34.90 14.57
CA ARG A 3 20.54 -33.53 14.36
C ARG A 3 20.55 -33.29 12.84
N PRO A 4 19.43 -32.91 12.21
CA PRO A 4 19.46 -32.49 10.82
C PRO A 4 20.26 -31.19 10.75
N THR A 5 21.33 -31.18 9.96
CA THR A 5 22.02 -29.97 9.54
C THR A 5 21.11 -29.21 8.58
N PRO A 6 20.69 -27.97 8.88
CA PRO A 6 19.87 -27.20 7.96
C PRO A 6 20.68 -26.85 6.70
N HIS A 7 20.08 -27.02 5.53
CA HIS A 7 20.69 -26.64 4.25
C HIS A 7 20.94 -25.12 4.20
N PRO A 8 22.10 -24.66 3.67
CA PRO A 8 22.48 -23.25 3.65
C PRO A 8 21.56 -22.37 2.78
N LEU A 9 20.68 -22.95 1.96
CA LEU A 9 19.66 -22.19 1.20
C LEU A 9 18.45 -21.78 2.06
N ALA A 10 18.15 -22.48 3.15
CA ALA A 10 16.95 -22.18 3.97
C ALA A 10 17.14 -20.95 4.89
N VAL A 11 18.37 -20.56 5.17
CA VAL A 11 18.70 -19.44 6.07
C VAL A 11 18.69 -18.09 5.35
N ALA A 12 18.89 -18.06 4.02
CA ALA A 12 18.87 -16.83 3.24
C ALA A 12 17.45 -16.29 2.97
N ILE A 13 16.42 -17.13 3.08
CA ILE A 13 15.03 -16.74 2.81
C ILE A 13 14.35 -16.13 4.04
N PHE A 14 14.78 -16.50 5.26
CA PHE A 14 14.19 -15.96 6.48
C PHE A 14 14.65 -14.53 6.84
N ALA A 15 15.76 -14.06 6.28
CA ALA A 15 16.30 -12.71 6.54
C ALA A 15 15.60 -11.59 5.74
N GLY A 16 14.65 -11.92 4.84
CA GLY A 16 13.90 -10.96 4.03
C GLY A 16 12.45 -10.73 4.45
N LEU A 17 11.92 -11.48 5.43
CA LEU A 17 10.48 -11.52 5.74
C LEU A 17 10.00 -10.47 6.78
N LEU A 18 10.82 -9.46 7.08
CA LEU A 18 10.39 -8.25 7.83
C LEU A 18 10.23 -7.04 6.92
N GLN A 19 9.89 -7.24 5.65
CA GLN A 19 9.15 -6.21 4.94
C GLN A 19 7.73 -6.20 5.51
N LEU A 20 7.49 -5.33 6.50
CA LEU A 20 6.15 -4.76 6.69
C LEU A 20 5.68 -4.41 5.27
N PRO A 21 4.51 -4.89 4.82
CA PRO A 21 4.11 -4.60 3.46
C PRO A 21 4.02 -3.08 3.39
N ALA A 22 4.88 -2.46 2.60
CA ALA A 22 4.55 -1.21 1.95
C ALA A 22 3.38 -1.58 1.05
N GLN A 23 2.18 -1.67 1.64
CA GLN A 23 0.99 -2.14 0.96
C GLN A 23 0.83 -1.21 -0.24
N ALA A 24 0.86 -1.82 -1.41
CA ALA A 24 0.41 -1.21 -2.64
C ALA A 24 -0.96 -0.56 -2.38
N ALA A 25 -0.99 0.77 -2.16
CA ALA A 25 -2.09 1.39 -1.44
C ALA A 25 -2.92 2.34 -2.30
N LEU A 26 -4.23 2.14 -2.21
CA LEU A 26 -5.21 3.18 -2.37
C LEU A 26 -5.19 4.12 -1.16
N TYR A 27 -5.51 5.39 -1.37
CA TYR A 27 -5.51 6.43 -0.34
C TYR A 27 -6.91 6.76 0.17
N ALA A 28 -7.88 6.87 -0.76
CA ALA A 28 -9.24 7.25 -0.42
C ALA A 28 -10.25 6.65 -1.40
N VAL A 29 -11.50 6.60 -0.97
CA VAL A 29 -12.66 6.19 -1.76
C VAL A 29 -13.75 7.24 -1.63
N ASP A 30 -14.62 7.36 -2.63
CA ASP A 30 -15.85 8.14 -2.52
C ASP A 30 -16.64 7.70 -1.28
N SER A 31 -16.93 8.64 -0.38
CA SER A 31 -17.68 8.41 0.86
C SER A 31 -19.20 8.42 0.66
N GLY A 32 -19.66 8.62 -0.58
CA GLY A 32 -21.06 8.74 -0.93
C GLY A 32 -21.64 10.14 -0.65
N PRO A 33 -22.96 10.30 -0.80
CA PRO A 33 -23.97 9.25 -1.06
C PRO A 33 -23.81 8.59 -2.44
N TYR A 34 -23.93 7.26 -2.48
CA TYR A 34 -23.77 6.49 -3.72
C TYR A 34 -25.01 6.61 -4.62
N ALA A 35 -24.80 6.94 -5.89
CA ALA A 35 -25.87 7.32 -6.80
C ALA A 35 -26.24 6.20 -7.79
N LEU A 36 -27.46 6.26 -8.33
CA LEU A 36 -27.93 5.29 -9.35
C LEU A 36 -27.05 5.20 -10.60
N PRO A 37 -26.48 6.30 -11.15
CA PRO A 37 -25.63 6.22 -12.34
C PRO A 37 -24.37 5.35 -12.17
N THR A 38 -23.89 5.20 -10.94
CA THR A 38 -22.74 4.33 -10.60
C THR A 38 -23.19 2.97 -10.07
N GLY A 39 -24.47 2.60 -10.19
CA GLY A 39 -24.99 1.37 -9.60
C GLY A 39 -24.98 1.35 -8.07
N LYS A 40 -24.93 2.52 -7.44
CA LYS A 40 -24.69 2.73 -6.00
C LYS A 40 -23.34 2.18 -5.50
N PHE A 41 -22.36 2.06 -6.40
CA PHE A 41 -20.96 1.94 -6.03
C PHE A 41 -20.32 3.33 -5.81
N PRO A 42 -19.15 3.40 -5.15
CA PRO A 42 -18.30 4.58 -5.12
C PRO A 42 -18.09 5.14 -6.52
N ALA A 43 -18.22 6.45 -6.69
CA ALA A 43 -17.92 7.06 -7.98
C ALA A 43 -16.45 6.90 -8.34
N TRP A 44 -15.54 6.93 -7.35
CA TRP A 44 -14.10 6.92 -7.58
C TRP A 44 -13.29 6.26 -6.46
N TYR A 45 -12.06 5.87 -6.80
CA TYR A 45 -10.96 5.60 -5.86
C TYR A 45 -9.76 6.49 -6.17
N GLN A 46 -9.06 6.93 -5.13
CA GLN A 46 -7.81 7.69 -5.20
C GLN A 46 -6.65 6.81 -4.76
N ASP A 47 -5.56 6.77 -5.51
CA ASP A 47 -4.32 6.10 -5.11
C ASP A 47 -3.40 6.98 -4.24
N SER A 48 -2.40 6.36 -3.62
CA SER A 48 -1.39 7.08 -2.81
C SER A 48 -0.50 8.05 -3.60
N HIS A 49 -0.49 7.95 -4.94
CA HIS A 49 0.16 8.91 -5.84
C HIS A 49 -0.78 10.05 -6.30
N GLY A 50 -1.99 10.12 -5.72
CA GLY A 50 -2.97 11.18 -5.92
C GLY A 50 -3.84 11.04 -7.16
N ARG A 51 -3.68 9.98 -7.96
CA ARG A 51 -4.55 9.74 -9.13
C ARG A 51 -5.91 9.24 -8.66
N VAL A 52 -6.95 9.74 -9.32
CA VAL A 52 -8.33 9.41 -9.01
C VAL A 52 -8.93 8.77 -10.25
N LEU A 53 -9.47 7.57 -10.11
CA LEU A 53 -10.14 6.85 -11.18
C LEU A 53 -11.63 6.70 -10.88
N ASP A 54 -12.47 7.01 -11.85
CA ASP A 54 -13.91 6.78 -11.79
C ASP A 54 -14.24 5.31 -12.05
N LEU A 55 -15.37 4.82 -11.53
CA LEU A 55 -15.92 3.53 -11.94
C LEU A 55 -16.17 3.60 -13.46
N CYS A 56 -15.47 2.77 -14.22
CA CYS A 56 -15.41 2.91 -15.66
C CYS A 56 -16.68 2.38 -16.32
N LEU A 57 -17.70 3.24 -16.42
CA LEU A 57 -18.99 2.97 -17.09
C LEU A 57 -19.13 3.74 -18.41
N SER A 58 -18.02 3.89 -19.14
CA SER A 58 -17.99 4.59 -20.43
C SER A 58 -18.01 3.64 -21.61
N LYS A 59 -18.71 4.06 -22.67
CA LYS A 59 -18.70 3.41 -23.99
C LYS A 59 -17.74 4.05 -24.98
N ALA A 60 -16.84 4.92 -24.52
CA ALA A 60 -15.76 5.43 -25.35
C ALA A 60 -14.93 4.25 -25.90
N VAL A 61 -14.53 4.35 -27.16
CA VAL A 61 -13.75 3.31 -27.85
C VAL A 61 -12.36 3.84 -28.18
N SER A 62 -11.39 2.95 -28.28
CA SER A 62 -10.04 3.28 -28.71
C SER A 62 -10.06 3.79 -30.15
N SER A 63 -9.51 4.99 -30.38
CA SER A 63 -9.20 5.48 -31.72
C SER A 63 -7.92 4.89 -32.32
N ARG A 64 -7.15 4.11 -31.53
CA ARG A 64 -5.93 3.42 -31.98
C ARG A 64 -6.21 2.01 -32.46
N VAL A 65 -7.19 1.33 -31.85
CA VAL A 65 -7.52 -0.07 -32.15
C VAL A 65 -8.95 -0.14 -32.65
N ALA A 66 -9.12 -0.63 -33.88
CA ALA A 66 -10.45 -0.86 -34.43
C ALA A 66 -11.14 -2.01 -33.68
N GLY A 67 -12.39 -1.80 -33.26
CA GLY A 67 -13.23 -2.88 -32.73
C GLY A 67 -13.60 -3.91 -33.81
N ALA A 68 -14.09 -5.06 -33.36
CA ALA A 68 -14.68 -6.09 -34.23
C ALA A 68 -16.21 -6.06 -34.18
N PRO A 69 -16.93 -6.64 -35.15
CA PRO A 69 -18.39 -6.77 -35.09
C PRO A 69 -18.82 -7.48 -33.80
N GLY A 70 -19.64 -6.81 -32.98
CA GLY A 70 -20.08 -7.34 -31.69
C GLY A 70 -19.03 -7.33 -30.57
N ALA A 71 -17.86 -6.73 -30.81
CA ALA A 71 -16.82 -6.52 -29.81
C ALA A 71 -16.14 -5.15 -30.04
N PRO A 72 -16.79 -4.04 -29.64
CA PRO A 72 -16.20 -2.71 -29.71
C PRO A 72 -14.92 -2.63 -28.87
N SER A 73 -13.95 -1.83 -29.32
CA SER A 73 -12.68 -1.61 -28.61
C SER A 73 -12.85 -0.64 -27.44
N TYR A 74 -13.71 -0.97 -26.49
CA TYR A 74 -14.03 -0.09 -25.36
C TYR A 74 -12.79 0.29 -24.54
N MET A 75 -12.76 1.52 -24.04
CA MET A 75 -11.74 1.99 -23.10
C MET A 75 -12.01 1.52 -21.66
N CYS A 76 -13.25 1.10 -21.37
CA CYS A 76 -13.66 0.44 -20.13
C CYS A 76 -13.90 -1.05 -20.39
N THR A 77 -13.55 -1.90 -19.42
CA THR A 77 -13.91 -3.33 -19.47
C THR A 77 -15.40 -3.49 -19.13
N LEU A 78 -16.24 -3.50 -20.18
CA LEU A 78 -17.70 -3.67 -20.08
C LEU A 78 -18.09 -5.03 -20.66
N LEU A 79 -18.18 -6.06 -19.81
CA LEU A 79 -18.47 -7.42 -20.25
C LEU A 79 -19.97 -7.59 -20.56
N PRO A 80 -20.38 -7.91 -21.81
CA PRO A 80 -21.78 -8.08 -22.17
C PRO A 80 -22.29 -9.48 -21.78
N THR A 81 -22.48 -9.71 -20.48
CA THR A 81 -23.00 -10.99 -19.96
C THR A 81 -24.42 -11.24 -20.50
N PRO A 82 -24.66 -12.33 -21.25
CA PRO A 82 -25.94 -12.58 -21.88
C PRO A 82 -27.11 -12.61 -20.91
N GLY A 83 -28.11 -11.76 -21.13
CA GLY A 83 -29.29 -11.64 -20.26
C GLY A 83 -29.11 -10.67 -19.09
N VAL A 84 -27.90 -10.19 -18.83
CA VAL A 84 -27.56 -9.26 -17.73
C VAL A 84 -27.23 -7.87 -18.27
N PHE A 85 -26.28 -7.79 -19.20
CA PHE A 85 -25.83 -6.53 -19.78
C PHE A 85 -25.76 -6.58 -21.31
N ASP A 86 -26.47 -5.66 -21.94
CA ASP A 86 -26.45 -5.38 -23.37
C ASP A 86 -25.72 -4.04 -23.62
N ASP A 87 -24.52 -4.14 -24.16
CA ASP A 87 -23.62 -3.03 -24.47
C ASP A 87 -24.11 -2.15 -25.63
N THR A 88 -25.19 -2.52 -26.32
CA THR A 88 -25.86 -1.67 -27.31
C THR A 88 -26.90 -0.74 -26.68
N ARG A 89 -27.33 -1.02 -25.44
CA ARG A 89 -28.35 -0.25 -24.72
C ARG A 89 -27.76 0.66 -23.64
N PRO A 90 -28.42 1.76 -23.22
CA PRO A 90 -27.91 2.61 -22.15
C PRO A 90 -27.60 1.83 -20.86
N ILE A 91 -26.50 2.18 -20.18
CA ILE A 91 -26.14 1.60 -18.88
C ILE A 91 -27.09 2.19 -17.83
N VAL A 92 -27.95 1.36 -17.24
CA VAL A 92 -29.00 1.76 -16.29
C VAL A 92 -29.16 0.71 -15.20
N PHE A 93 -28.77 1.05 -13.98
CA PHE A 93 -28.94 0.19 -12.81
C PHE A 93 -30.40 0.18 -12.29
N PRO A 94 -30.96 -0.96 -11.84
CA PRO A 94 -30.39 -2.32 -11.89
C PRO A 94 -30.67 -3.07 -13.20
N SER A 95 -31.37 -2.47 -14.16
CA SER A 95 -31.92 -3.19 -15.32
C SER A 95 -30.92 -3.64 -16.39
N ASN A 96 -30.06 -2.76 -16.89
CA ASN A 96 -29.07 -3.03 -17.93
C ASN A 96 -27.74 -2.47 -17.44
N PHE A 97 -27.11 -3.21 -16.54
CA PHE A 97 -25.89 -2.80 -15.85
C PHE A 97 -24.94 -4.00 -15.82
N PRO A 98 -23.63 -3.82 -16.05
CA PRO A 98 -22.70 -4.93 -16.01
C PRO A 98 -22.63 -5.52 -14.59
N ASP A 99 -22.66 -6.85 -14.50
CA ASP A 99 -22.46 -7.64 -13.27
C ASP A 99 -21.08 -7.42 -12.64
N GLU A 100 -20.09 -7.09 -13.47
CA GLU A 100 -18.76 -6.64 -13.05
C GLU A 100 -18.38 -5.32 -13.74
N ALA A 101 -17.84 -4.37 -12.97
CA ALA A 101 -17.27 -3.14 -13.48
C ALA A 101 -15.98 -2.81 -12.74
N PHE A 102 -15.14 -1.94 -13.31
CA PHE A 102 -13.79 -1.73 -12.81
C PHE A 102 -13.46 -0.25 -12.68
N TRP A 103 -12.83 0.14 -11.58
CA TRP A 103 -12.14 1.43 -11.49
C TRP A 103 -10.76 1.36 -12.15
N PHE A 104 -10.13 0.19 -12.10
CA PHE A 104 -8.81 -0.06 -12.63
C PHE A 104 -8.68 -1.53 -13.03
N THR A 105 -8.02 -1.78 -14.17
CA THR A 105 -7.47 -3.10 -14.51
C THR A 105 -6.05 -2.95 -15.08
N ALA A 106 -5.20 -3.92 -14.81
CA ALA A 106 -3.94 -4.12 -15.50
C ALA A 106 -3.68 -5.63 -15.66
N ASP A 107 -3.70 -6.07 -16.91
CA ASP A 107 -3.54 -7.47 -17.30
C ASP A 107 -2.24 -7.65 -18.09
N ALA A 108 -1.55 -8.77 -17.88
CA ALA A 108 -0.33 -9.14 -18.60
C ALA A 108 -0.29 -10.65 -18.85
N ALA A 109 0.42 -11.05 -19.91
CA ALA A 109 0.57 -12.46 -20.25
C ALA A 109 2.02 -12.80 -20.65
N ILE A 110 2.41 -14.05 -20.41
CA ILE A 110 3.65 -14.64 -20.91
C ILE A 110 3.31 -16.02 -21.48
N VAL A 111 3.53 -16.22 -22.78
CA VAL A 111 3.35 -17.51 -23.43
C VAL A 111 4.68 -17.98 -24.00
N ASP A 112 5.19 -19.10 -23.48
CA ASP A 112 6.39 -19.76 -23.97
C ASP A 112 6.15 -21.28 -24.06
N ALA A 113 5.70 -21.72 -25.23
CA ALA A 113 5.42 -23.11 -25.50
C ALA A 113 6.67 -24.01 -25.41
N ALA A 114 7.88 -23.48 -25.65
CA ALA A 114 9.12 -24.26 -25.58
C ALA A 114 9.49 -24.62 -24.14
N ARG A 115 9.17 -23.72 -23.20
CA ARG A 115 9.34 -23.96 -21.75
C ARG A 115 8.07 -24.47 -21.07
N GLY A 116 6.97 -24.62 -21.80
CA GLY A 116 5.69 -25.09 -21.28
C GLY A 116 5.04 -24.12 -20.30
N ILE A 117 5.22 -22.80 -20.52
CA ILE A 117 4.64 -21.73 -19.70
C ILE A 117 3.51 -21.03 -20.48
N ASP A 118 2.36 -20.91 -19.83
CA ASP A 118 1.28 -20.00 -20.22
C ASP A 118 0.81 -19.29 -18.93
N LEU A 119 1.22 -18.03 -18.76
CA LEU A 119 0.94 -17.20 -17.60
C LEU A 119 -0.04 -16.11 -17.99
N SER A 120 -1.11 -15.96 -17.20
CA SER A 120 -1.94 -14.76 -17.17
C SER A 120 -1.89 -14.12 -15.78
N TYR A 121 -1.60 -12.84 -15.74
CA TYR A 121 -1.67 -11.97 -14.57
C TYR A 121 -2.79 -10.95 -14.77
N GLY A 122 -3.59 -10.73 -13.73
CA GLY A 122 -4.57 -9.65 -13.69
C GLY A 122 -4.55 -8.96 -12.34
N SER A 123 -4.62 -7.64 -12.34
CA SER A 123 -4.83 -6.83 -11.14
C SER A 123 -5.93 -5.81 -11.36
N ALA A 124 -6.78 -5.61 -10.36
CA ALA A 124 -7.95 -4.77 -10.51
C ALA A 124 -8.43 -4.14 -9.20
N ILE A 125 -9.13 -3.01 -9.34
CA ILE A 125 -10.08 -2.52 -8.33
C ILE A 125 -11.47 -2.69 -8.93
N GLU A 126 -12.24 -3.58 -8.34
CA GLU A 126 -13.39 -4.21 -8.98
C GLU A 126 -14.68 -3.96 -8.20
N ALA A 127 -15.76 -3.68 -8.94
CA ALA A 127 -17.13 -3.60 -8.49
C ALA A 127 -17.85 -4.87 -8.95
N ALA A 128 -18.48 -5.58 -8.02
CA ALA A 128 -19.25 -6.77 -8.31
C ALA A 128 -20.49 -6.86 -7.40
N PHE A 129 -21.34 -7.84 -7.66
CA PHE A 129 -22.50 -8.14 -6.82
C PHE A 129 -22.33 -9.48 -6.12
N SER A 130 -22.67 -9.56 -4.83
CA SER A 130 -22.54 -10.78 -4.03
C SER A 130 -23.35 -11.98 -4.55
N ALA A 131 -24.41 -11.71 -5.32
CA ALA A 131 -25.24 -12.71 -5.98
C ALA A 131 -25.01 -12.78 -7.50
N GLU A 132 -23.90 -12.22 -7.99
CA GLU A 132 -23.50 -12.16 -9.41
C GLU A 132 -24.45 -11.39 -10.35
N GLU A 133 -25.60 -10.93 -9.86
CA GLU A 133 -26.58 -10.16 -10.61
C GLU A 133 -26.68 -8.72 -10.09
N PRO A 134 -26.82 -7.70 -10.97
CA PRO A 134 -27.01 -6.32 -10.57
C PRO A 134 -28.25 -6.12 -9.71
N LYS A 135 -28.04 -5.97 -8.41
CA LYS A 135 -29.12 -5.80 -7.44
C LYS A 135 -28.72 -4.88 -6.31
N ASP A 136 -29.65 -4.00 -5.95
CA ASP A 136 -29.45 -3.06 -4.87
C ASP A 136 -29.31 -3.79 -3.52
N GLY A 137 -28.29 -3.42 -2.76
CA GLY A 137 -27.93 -4.07 -1.51
C GLY A 137 -26.94 -5.23 -1.66
N ASP A 138 -26.57 -5.62 -2.88
CA ASP A 138 -25.62 -6.71 -3.13
C ASP A 138 -24.22 -6.21 -3.54
N GLN A 139 -23.98 -4.89 -3.57
CA GLN A 139 -22.73 -4.27 -4.04
C GLN A 139 -21.51 -4.62 -3.18
N LEU A 140 -20.45 -5.09 -3.84
CA LEU A 140 -19.13 -5.38 -3.26
C LEU A 140 -18.03 -4.61 -4.02
N SER A 141 -16.99 -4.19 -3.31
CA SER A 141 -15.73 -3.76 -3.94
C SER A 141 -14.53 -4.41 -3.28
N PHE A 142 -13.49 -4.66 -4.06
CA PHE A 142 -12.26 -5.27 -3.58
C PHE A 142 -11.09 -4.97 -4.52
N ALA A 143 -9.89 -5.13 -3.98
CA ALA A 143 -8.66 -5.20 -4.75
C ALA A 143 -8.40 -6.66 -5.12
N ARG A 144 -8.08 -6.93 -6.39
CA ARG A 144 -7.81 -8.27 -6.91
C ARG A 144 -6.40 -8.37 -7.44
N VAL A 145 -5.72 -9.46 -7.09
CA VAL A 145 -4.60 -10.02 -7.85
C VAL A 145 -4.96 -11.44 -8.25
N ARG A 146 -4.77 -11.78 -9.53
CA ARG A 146 -5.02 -13.11 -10.07
C ARG A 146 -3.83 -13.58 -10.89
N ILE A 147 -3.35 -14.78 -10.58
CA ILE A 147 -2.22 -15.42 -11.27
C ILE A 147 -2.65 -16.83 -11.67
N ARG A 148 -2.66 -17.10 -12.98
CA ARG A 148 -2.91 -18.44 -13.52
C ARG A 148 -1.74 -18.82 -14.40
N VAL A 149 -1.17 -20.00 -14.16
CA VAL A 149 0.00 -20.47 -14.89
C VAL A 149 -0.12 -21.95 -15.22
N ASP A 150 0.07 -22.29 -16.48
CA ASP A 150 0.44 -23.63 -16.92
C ASP A 150 1.95 -23.80 -16.72
N VAL A 151 2.40 -24.85 -16.04
CA VAL A 151 3.83 -25.09 -15.79
C VAL A 151 4.23 -26.52 -16.15
N PRO A 152 5.47 -26.79 -16.59
CA PRO A 152 5.85 -28.08 -17.16
C PRO A 152 6.13 -29.18 -16.12
N VAL A 153 6.55 -28.81 -14.91
CA VAL A 153 7.04 -29.76 -13.89
C VAL A 153 6.66 -29.31 -12.48
N ALA A 154 6.81 -30.21 -11.50
CA ALA A 154 6.72 -29.86 -10.09
C ALA A 154 7.92 -29.00 -9.64
N GLY A 155 7.71 -28.18 -8.61
CA GLY A 155 8.76 -27.41 -7.95
C GLY A 155 8.28 -26.03 -7.50
N THR A 156 9.23 -25.22 -7.00
CA THR A 156 8.94 -23.87 -6.53
C THR A 156 9.02 -22.87 -7.68
N TYR A 157 7.95 -22.08 -7.84
CA TYR A 157 7.87 -20.98 -8.79
C TYR A 157 7.73 -19.66 -8.04
N VAL A 158 8.44 -18.63 -8.49
CA VAL A 158 8.35 -17.27 -7.95
C VAL A 158 7.78 -16.37 -9.03
N VAL A 159 6.67 -15.70 -8.75
CA VAL A 159 6.07 -14.70 -9.64
C VAL A 159 6.26 -13.33 -9.02
N THR A 160 7.14 -12.54 -9.61
CA THR A 160 7.29 -11.10 -9.30
C THR A 160 6.35 -10.32 -10.20
N HIS A 161 5.55 -9.44 -9.62
CA HIS A 161 4.59 -8.62 -10.35
C HIS A 161 4.58 -7.18 -9.81
N PRO A 162 3.83 -6.25 -10.41
CA PRO A 162 3.86 -4.84 -10.01
C PRO A 162 3.53 -4.54 -8.56
N TYR A 163 2.83 -5.45 -7.88
CA TYR A 163 2.33 -5.24 -6.53
C TYR A 163 2.88 -6.23 -5.50
N GLY A 164 3.90 -7.02 -5.85
CA GLY A 164 4.51 -7.94 -4.90
C GLY A 164 5.22 -9.12 -5.54
N VAL A 165 5.49 -10.10 -4.70
CA VAL A 165 6.11 -11.37 -5.06
C VAL A 165 5.30 -12.49 -4.45
N ASP A 166 4.80 -13.39 -5.28
CA ASP A 166 4.10 -14.60 -4.85
C ASP A 166 4.98 -15.83 -5.11
N VAL A 167 5.08 -16.72 -4.11
CA VAL A 167 5.86 -17.95 -4.19
C VAL A 167 4.92 -19.16 -4.12
N PHE A 168 5.02 -20.04 -5.11
CA PHE A 168 4.17 -21.22 -5.25
C PHE A 168 4.99 -22.49 -5.17
N ASP A 169 4.59 -23.41 -4.28
CA ASP A 169 5.08 -24.79 -4.29
C ASP A 169 4.12 -25.66 -5.12
N VAL A 170 4.56 -26.06 -6.31
CA VAL A 170 3.71 -26.78 -7.28
C VAL A 170 4.01 -28.27 -7.21
N PRO A 171 3.06 -29.13 -6.79
CA PRO A 171 3.32 -30.56 -6.59
C PRO A 171 3.39 -31.36 -7.89
N ALA A 172 2.80 -30.84 -8.98
CA ALA A 172 2.84 -31.44 -10.31
C ALA A 172 2.63 -30.37 -11.39
N GLY A 173 3.34 -30.51 -12.51
CA GLY A 173 3.11 -29.68 -13.69
C GLY A 173 1.75 -29.95 -14.34
N GLY A 174 1.29 -29.01 -15.17
CA GLY A 174 0.05 -29.11 -15.91
C GLY A 174 -0.62 -27.76 -16.12
N ARG A 175 -1.80 -27.82 -16.74
CA ARG A 175 -2.65 -26.66 -17.00
C ARG A 175 -3.17 -26.07 -15.69
N ARG A 176 -3.00 -24.76 -15.49
CA ARG A 176 -3.39 -24.01 -14.30
C ARG A 176 -2.91 -24.66 -13.00
N ALA A 177 -1.71 -25.24 -13.05
CA ALA A 177 -1.05 -25.79 -11.86
C ALA A 177 -0.82 -24.69 -10.81
N ILE A 178 -0.67 -23.44 -11.25
CA ILE A 178 -0.86 -22.25 -10.43
C ILE A 178 -2.21 -21.63 -10.80
N ASN A 179 -3.09 -21.46 -9.81
CA ASN A 179 -4.39 -20.82 -9.98
C ASN A 179 -4.76 -20.08 -8.69
N MET A 180 -4.18 -18.89 -8.53
CA MET A 180 -4.35 -18.05 -7.36
C MET A 180 -5.23 -16.86 -7.70
N THR A 181 -6.21 -16.59 -6.83
CA THR A 181 -6.96 -15.35 -6.78
C THR A 181 -6.90 -14.84 -5.34
N ARG A 182 -6.47 -13.60 -5.19
CA ARG A 182 -6.43 -12.86 -3.93
C ARG A 182 -7.32 -11.66 -4.08
N ASP A 183 -8.50 -11.74 -3.47
CA ASP A 183 -9.47 -10.64 -3.38
C ASP A 183 -9.44 -10.10 -1.95
N ILE A 184 -9.01 -8.84 -1.78
CA ILE A 184 -8.88 -8.18 -0.48
C ILE A 184 -9.89 -7.04 -0.40
N GLY A 185 -10.61 -7.00 0.72
CA GLY A 185 -11.57 -5.94 0.99
C GLY A 185 -13.03 -6.32 0.80
N ILE A 186 -13.33 -7.58 0.47
CA ILE A 186 -14.72 -8.08 0.44
C ILE A 186 -15.30 -7.99 1.86
N GLY A 187 -16.05 -6.92 2.11
CA GLY A 187 -16.78 -6.66 3.34
C GLY A 187 -18.26 -7.07 3.24
N SER A 188 -19.06 -6.62 4.20
CA SER A 188 -20.51 -6.65 4.04
C SER A 188 -20.92 -5.77 2.86
N PRO A 189 -21.99 -6.09 2.11
CA PRO A 189 -22.44 -5.26 1.02
C PRO A 189 -22.59 -3.78 1.41
N GLY A 190 -22.05 -2.89 0.58
CA GLY A 190 -21.99 -1.45 0.84
C GLY A 190 -20.79 -0.95 1.67
N ASP A 191 -19.94 -1.82 2.22
CA ASP A 191 -18.63 -1.43 2.75
C ASP A 191 -17.59 -1.39 1.62
N PHE A 192 -17.35 -0.20 1.09
CA PHE A 192 -16.39 0.02 0.02
C PHE A 192 -15.00 0.44 0.51
N SER A 193 -14.83 0.62 1.83
CA SER A 193 -13.52 0.95 2.40
C SER A 193 -12.56 -0.24 2.42
N GLY A 194 -13.09 -1.46 2.27
CA GLY A 194 -12.32 -2.69 2.30
C GLY A 194 -11.22 -2.74 1.24
N ALA A 195 -11.48 -2.24 0.02
CA ALA A 195 -10.49 -2.20 -1.05
C ALA A 195 -9.25 -1.35 -0.69
N LEU A 196 -9.37 -0.37 0.22
CA LEU A 196 -8.23 0.41 0.71
C LEU A 196 -7.21 -0.41 1.52
N LYS A 197 -7.60 -1.60 1.98
CA LYS A 197 -6.74 -2.55 2.70
C LYS A 197 -6.06 -3.55 1.76
N GLY A 198 -6.37 -3.46 0.47
CA GLY A 198 -5.81 -4.30 -0.58
C GLY A 198 -4.36 -3.97 -0.90
N ASP A 199 -3.77 -4.82 -1.71
CA ASP A 199 -2.41 -4.71 -2.22
C ASP A 199 -2.39 -4.35 -3.71
N VAL A 200 -3.33 -3.52 -4.17
CA VAL A 200 -3.35 -2.98 -5.53
C VAL A 200 -3.33 -1.46 -5.45
N GLY A 201 -2.22 -0.86 -5.88
CA GLY A 201 -2.00 0.58 -5.81
C GLY A 201 -0.51 0.90 -5.69
N PRO A 202 -0.03 2.08 -6.11
CA PRO A 202 -0.69 3.03 -6.99
C PRO A 202 -1.15 2.42 -8.32
N PHE A 203 -2.04 3.11 -9.02
CA PHE A 203 -2.53 2.61 -10.31
C PHE A 203 -1.38 2.58 -11.32
N LEU A 204 -1.21 1.44 -12.00
CA LEU A 204 -0.36 1.38 -13.17
C LEU A 204 -0.96 2.26 -14.26
N ARG A 205 -0.09 2.85 -15.07
CA ARG A 205 -0.48 3.63 -16.24
C ARG A 205 0.44 3.30 -17.40
N SER A 206 -0.11 3.36 -18.60
CA SER A 206 0.71 3.30 -19.82
C SER A 206 1.72 4.43 -19.81
N VAL A 207 2.95 4.16 -20.27
CA VAL A 207 3.97 5.20 -20.47
C VAL A 207 3.64 6.14 -21.64
N ASN A 208 2.73 5.73 -22.53
CA ASN A 208 2.26 6.49 -23.68
C ASN A 208 0.97 7.28 -23.38
N GLY A 209 0.27 6.93 -22.28
CA GLY A 209 -0.93 7.59 -21.83
C GLY A 209 -0.66 8.91 -21.09
N PRO A 210 -1.71 9.59 -20.61
CA PRO A 210 -3.11 9.19 -20.68
C PRO A 210 -3.71 9.39 -22.08
N TYR A 211 -4.68 8.54 -22.44
CA TYR A 211 -5.42 8.64 -23.69
C TYR A 211 -6.69 9.47 -23.53
N THR A 212 -7.16 10.09 -24.60
CA THR A 212 -8.41 10.87 -24.63
C THR A 212 -9.32 10.31 -25.69
N GLU A 213 -10.56 10.01 -25.33
CA GLU A 213 -11.58 9.49 -26.24
C GLU A 213 -12.92 10.16 -26.02
N THR A 214 -13.77 10.13 -27.04
CA THR A 214 -15.12 10.68 -26.97
C THR A 214 -16.11 9.58 -26.59
N ASN A 215 -16.86 9.78 -25.52
CA ASN A 215 -17.97 8.90 -25.17
C ASN A 215 -19.12 9.12 -26.19
N PRO A 216 -19.50 8.09 -26.97
CA PRO A 216 -20.50 8.24 -28.03
C PRO A 216 -21.91 8.51 -27.47
N GLY A 217 -22.20 8.13 -26.23
CA GLY A 217 -23.50 8.34 -25.60
C GLY A 217 -23.70 9.75 -25.05
N THR A 218 -22.63 10.40 -24.58
CA THR A 218 -22.70 11.72 -23.92
C THR A 218 -22.03 12.83 -24.71
N GLY A 219 -21.18 12.50 -25.68
CA GLY A 219 -20.31 13.46 -26.39
C GLY A 219 -19.16 14.00 -25.54
N ALA A 220 -18.99 13.52 -24.30
CA ALA A 220 -17.95 13.99 -23.40
C ALA A 220 -16.56 13.51 -23.86
N SER A 221 -15.57 14.40 -23.77
CA SER A 221 -14.16 14.04 -23.90
C SER A 221 -13.69 13.48 -22.56
N GLU A 222 -13.31 12.20 -22.54
CA GLU A 222 -12.91 11.46 -21.35
C GLU A 222 -11.46 11.03 -21.47
N ARG A 223 -10.77 10.90 -20.33
CA ARG A 223 -9.35 10.54 -20.29
C ARG A 223 -9.15 9.22 -19.56
N PHE A 224 -8.15 8.44 -19.97
CA PHE A 224 -7.88 7.09 -19.46
C PHE A 224 -6.39 6.92 -19.16
N VAL A 225 -6.04 6.19 -18.09
CA VAL A 225 -4.64 5.93 -17.71
C VAL A 225 -3.92 4.94 -18.63
N GLY A 226 -4.68 4.20 -19.44
CA GLY A 226 -4.21 3.26 -20.44
C GLY A 226 -5.30 2.96 -21.46
N ASP A 227 -4.99 2.09 -22.40
CA ASP A 227 -5.93 1.54 -23.37
C ASP A 227 -5.92 0.00 -23.22
N PRO A 228 -7.02 -0.63 -22.78
CA PRO A 228 -7.04 -2.07 -22.58
C PRO A 228 -6.97 -2.87 -23.90
N ASN A 229 -7.03 -2.19 -25.05
CA ASN A 229 -6.92 -2.81 -26.37
C ASN A 229 -5.46 -2.85 -26.88
N LEU A 230 -4.51 -2.28 -26.13
CA LEU A 230 -3.09 -2.28 -26.44
C LEU A 230 -2.31 -3.05 -25.39
N GLU A 231 -1.16 -3.59 -25.78
CA GLU A 231 -0.15 -4.13 -24.87
C GLU A 231 1.02 -3.14 -24.83
N GLU A 232 1.17 -2.43 -23.71
CA GLU A 232 2.15 -1.34 -23.59
C GLU A 232 2.96 -1.43 -22.30
N ALA A 233 4.17 -0.86 -22.33
CA ALA A 233 4.95 -0.68 -21.13
C ALA A 233 4.21 0.23 -20.12
N VAL A 234 4.37 -0.07 -18.84
CA VAL A 234 3.71 0.67 -17.75
C VAL A 234 4.69 1.30 -16.78
N THR A 235 4.17 2.23 -15.99
CA THR A 235 4.84 2.77 -14.81
C THR A 235 3.85 2.90 -13.66
N GLY A 236 4.34 3.06 -12.43
CA GLY A 236 3.52 3.30 -11.24
C GLY A 236 3.59 2.21 -10.18
N SER A 237 4.32 1.11 -10.41
CA SER A 237 4.55 0.09 -9.37
C SER A 237 5.20 0.71 -8.12
N PRO A 238 4.68 0.42 -6.91
CA PRO A 238 5.28 0.89 -5.65
C PRO A 238 6.62 0.23 -5.34
N PHE A 239 6.96 -0.88 -6.01
CA PHE A 239 8.20 -1.63 -5.82
C PHE A 239 9.19 -1.45 -6.97
N ASN A 240 8.89 -0.54 -7.91
CA ASN A 240 9.64 -0.39 -9.16
C ASN A 240 9.68 -1.68 -10.00
N THR A 241 8.68 -2.54 -9.85
CA THR A 241 8.51 -3.80 -10.61
C THR A 241 7.46 -3.61 -11.71
N ASN A 242 7.71 -2.72 -12.68
CA ASN A 242 6.78 -2.46 -13.79
C ASN A 242 6.74 -3.60 -14.84
N PHE A 243 6.72 -4.85 -14.38
CA PHE A 243 6.80 -6.07 -15.18
C PHE A 243 6.15 -7.24 -14.43
N VAL A 244 5.82 -8.30 -15.15
CA VAL A 244 5.56 -9.63 -14.57
C VAL A 244 6.72 -10.54 -14.94
N ARG A 245 7.26 -11.27 -13.97
CA ARG A 245 8.36 -12.23 -14.15
C ARG A 245 8.05 -13.52 -13.42
N ILE A 246 8.23 -14.65 -14.09
CA ILE A 246 8.16 -15.98 -13.48
C ILE A 246 9.53 -16.64 -13.50
N GLU A 247 9.96 -17.09 -12.33
CA GLU A 247 11.15 -17.91 -12.12
C GLU A 247 10.72 -19.30 -11.64
N GLY A 248 11.48 -20.35 -12.01
CA GLY A 248 11.14 -21.70 -11.59
C GLY A 248 12.20 -22.76 -11.92
N PRO A 249 11.85 -24.05 -11.75
CA PRO A 249 12.75 -25.17 -12.02
C PRO A 249 13.32 -25.17 -13.44
N ASN A 250 14.46 -25.86 -13.63
CA ASN A 250 15.15 -25.98 -14.92
C ASN A 250 15.58 -24.64 -15.54
N GLY A 251 15.74 -23.58 -14.73
CA GLY A 251 16.18 -22.27 -15.19
C GLY A 251 15.09 -21.48 -15.93
N ILE A 252 13.81 -21.73 -15.61
CA ILE A 252 12.72 -20.86 -16.07
C ILE A 252 12.97 -19.46 -15.49
N ASP A 253 13.04 -18.49 -16.39
CA ASP A 253 13.14 -17.06 -16.10
C ASP A 253 12.56 -16.32 -17.31
N LEU A 254 11.29 -15.94 -17.21
CA LEU A 254 10.54 -15.27 -18.26
C LEU A 254 9.94 -13.98 -17.71
N ARG A 255 9.95 -12.92 -18.52
CA ARG A 255 9.45 -11.60 -18.13
C ARG A 255 8.69 -10.93 -19.27
N THR A 256 7.63 -10.21 -18.94
CA THR A 256 6.99 -9.22 -19.80
C THR A 256 6.90 -7.88 -19.08
N GLU A 257 7.07 -6.79 -19.82
CA GLU A 257 6.84 -5.42 -19.35
C GLU A 257 5.54 -4.85 -19.91
N LEU A 258 4.84 -5.61 -20.74
CA LEU A 258 3.66 -5.17 -21.47
C LEU A 258 2.39 -5.52 -20.70
N PHE A 259 1.49 -4.55 -20.60
CA PHE A 259 0.19 -4.69 -19.96
C PHE A 259 -0.90 -4.07 -20.83
N SER A 260 -2.10 -4.62 -20.72
CA SER A 260 -3.35 -3.96 -21.11
C SER A 260 -3.95 -3.30 -19.88
N VAL A 261 -4.13 -1.98 -19.92
CA VAL A 261 -4.52 -1.18 -18.75
C VAL A 261 -5.81 -0.43 -19.02
N SER A 262 -6.82 -0.57 -18.15
CA SER A 262 -8.04 0.24 -18.14
C SER A 262 -8.13 1.08 -16.86
N GLY A 263 -8.72 2.26 -17.00
CA GLY A 263 -9.05 3.14 -15.87
C GLY A 263 -9.37 4.54 -16.36
N LYS A 264 -10.58 5.03 -16.07
CA LYS A 264 -11.04 6.37 -16.46
C LYS A 264 -10.58 7.39 -15.42
N LEU A 265 -9.83 8.41 -15.85
CA LEU A 265 -9.42 9.50 -14.97
C LEU A 265 -10.64 10.30 -14.52
N SER A 266 -10.75 10.49 -13.21
CA SER A 266 -11.84 11.25 -12.61
C SER A 266 -11.69 12.74 -12.87
N THR A 267 -12.83 13.44 -12.90
CA THR A 267 -12.88 14.91 -12.87
C THR A 267 -13.01 15.46 -11.46
N VAL A 268 -13.11 14.59 -10.45
CA VAL A 268 -13.16 14.99 -9.03
C VAL A 268 -11.78 15.46 -8.59
N ASN A 269 -11.69 16.71 -8.15
CA ASN A 269 -10.47 17.27 -7.58
C ASN A 269 -10.29 16.74 -6.16
N ARG A 270 -9.08 16.25 -5.86
CA ARG A 270 -8.73 15.71 -4.54
C ARG A 270 -7.46 16.38 -4.00
N PRO A 271 -7.34 16.51 -2.67
CA PRO A 271 -6.10 16.96 -2.06
C PRO A 271 -4.97 15.96 -2.31
N THR A 272 -3.74 16.46 -2.29
CA THR A 272 -2.52 15.67 -2.39
C THR A 272 -2.45 14.66 -1.24
N PRO A 273 -2.26 13.35 -1.49
CA PRO A 273 -2.06 12.39 -0.42
C PRO A 273 -0.85 12.76 0.45
N LEU A 274 -1.01 12.71 1.76
CA LEU A 274 0.06 12.93 2.73
C LEU A 274 -0.20 12.07 3.95
N ILE A 275 0.67 11.10 4.20
CA ILE A 275 0.57 10.15 5.30
C ILE A 275 1.75 10.41 6.25
N PRO A 276 1.52 11.02 7.42
CA PRO A 276 2.53 11.15 8.47
C PRO A 276 3.08 9.77 8.88
N GLN A 277 4.40 9.64 9.00
CA GLN A 277 5.04 8.42 9.52
C GLN A 277 5.68 8.67 10.88
N ARG A 278 6.66 9.58 10.94
CA ARG A 278 7.42 9.85 12.16
C ARG A 278 7.84 11.31 12.23
N SER A 279 7.75 11.90 13.42
CA SER A 279 8.29 13.23 13.73
C SER A 279 8.92 13.15 15.10
N THR A 280 10.22 12.95 15.15
CA THR A 280 10.99 12.77 16.39
C THR A 280 12.05 13.84 16.54
N TYR A 281 12.44 14.14 17.77
CA TYR A 281 13.61 14.98 18.04
C TYR A 281 14.67 14.20 18.79
N SER A 282 15.91 14.68 18.79
CA SER A 282 16.94 14.24 19.73
C SER A 282 17.81 15.42 20.15
N ARG A 283 18.38 15.33 21.36
CA ARG A 283 19.26 16.37 21.91
C ARG A 283 20.38 15.72 22.70
N ARG A 284 21.62 16.06 22.42
CA ARG A 284 22.78 15.58 23.18
C ARG A 284 23.83 16.66 23.35
N SER A 285 24.73 16.46 24.32
CA SER A 285 25.95 17.26 24.42
C SER A 285 27.09 16.51 23.74
N GLU A 286 27.78 17.17 22.81
CA GLU A 286 28.96 16.65 22.15
C GLU A 286 30.11 17.63 22.35
N ASN A 287 31.16 17.20 23.07
CA ASN A 287 32.29 18.06 23.44
C ASN A 287 31.89 19.36 24.17
N GLY A 288 30.77 19.34 24.91
CA GLY A 288 30.23 20.51 25.62
C GLY A 288 29.26 21.35 24.79
N ASP A 289 29.15 21.12 23.48
CA ASP A 289 28.19 21.80 22.63
C ASP A 289 26.85 21.06 22.59
N LEU A 290 25.76 21.82 22.51
CA LEU A 290 24.46 21.25 22.21
C LEU A 290 24.39 20.80 20.74
N ARG A 291 23.98 19.55 20.52
CA ARG A 291 23.55 19.02 19.23
C ARG A 291 22.07 18.66 19.36
N ALA A 292 21.24 19.25 18.51
CA ALA A 292 19.82 18.97 18.45
C ALA A 292 19.42 18.70 17.01
N GLN A 293 18.45 17.81 16.83
CA GLN A 293 17.89 17.51 15.52
C GLN A 293 16.40 17.18 15.63
N GLN A 294 15.69 17.35 14.52
CA GLN A 294 14.30 16.97 14.33
C GLN A 294 14.24 16.15 13.03
N ASP A 295 13.77 14.91 13.12
CA ASP A 295 13.72 13.96 12.02
C ASP A 295 12.27 13.74 11.63
N VAL A 296 11.93 14.03 10.36
CA VAL A 296 10.56 13.98 9.84
C VAL A 296 10.50 12.99 8.68
N PHE A 297 9.56 12.05 8.77
CA PHE A 297 9.27 11.02 7.78
C PHE A 297 7.79 11.10 7.42
N VAL A 298 7.50 11.15 6.11
CA VAL A 298 6.13 11.08 5.59
C VAL A 298 6.10 10.25 4.31
N MET A 299 4.93 9.72 3.97
CA MET A 299 4.64 9.25 2.61
C MET A 299 3.81 10.30 1.89
N ALA A 300 4.15 10.58 0.63
CA ALA A 300 3.41 11.47 -0.27
C ALA A 300 3.69 11.03 -1.71
N PRO A 301 2.98 11.51 -2.74
CA PRO A 301 3.31 11.19 -4.12
C PRO A 301 4.82 11.42 -4.42
N PRO A 302 5.44 10.60 -5.27
CA PRO A 302 6.84 10.77 -5.67
C PRO A 302 7.02 12.01 -6.55
N ALA A 303 8.27 12.33 -6.89
CA ALA A 303 8.58 13.37 -7.88
C ALA A 303 7.69 13.22 -9.15
N PRO A 304 7.15 14.33 -9.70
CA PRO A 304 7.52 15.72 -9.46
C PRO A 304 6.78 16.40 -8.29
N ALA A 305 6.10 15.66 -7.42
CA ALA A 305 5.58 16.25 -6.19
C ALA A 305 6.70 16.84 -5.33
N THR A 306 6.34 17.75 -4.43
CA THR A 306 7.25 18.33 -3.45
C THR A 306 6.69 18.16 -2.05
N VAL A 307 7.59 18.04 -1.06
CA VAL A 307 7.22 18.01 0.35
C VAL A 307 8.11 18.97 1.13
N THR A 308 7.52 19.77 2.00
CA THR A 308 8.21 20.80 2.76
C THR A 308 7.78 20.78 4.23
N LEU A 309 8.75 20.89 5.13
CA LEU A 309 8.53 21.25 6.52
C LEU A 309 8.34 22.77 6.58
N SER A 310 7.07 23.19 6.66
CA SER A 310 6.63 24.58 6.53
C SER A 310 6.55 25.33 7.86
N SER A 311 6.65 24.65 8.99
CA SER A 311 6.62 25.24 10.34
C SER A 311 7.96 25.82 10.83
N GLN A 312 8.96 25.97 9.96
CA GLN A 312 10.25 26.58 10.30
C GLN A 312 10.68 27.62 9.27
N THR A 313 11.62 28.48 9.63
CA THR A 313 12.13 29.56 8.78
C THR A 313 13.66 29.46 8.63
N PRO A 314 14.20 29.33 7.40
CA PRO A 314 13.46 29.06 6.16
C PRO A 314 12.77 27.68 6.20
N SER A 315 11.75 27.51 5.37
CA SER A 315 11.11 26.20 5.18
C SER A 315 12.16 25.20 4.68
N LEU A 316 12.01 23.94 5.09
CA LEU A 316 12.96 22.88 4.76
C LEU A 316 12.31 21.90 3.79
N ALA A 317 12.89 21.76 2.60
CA ALA A 317 12.48 20.74 1.65
C ALA A 317 12.85 19.35 2.18
N LEU A 318 11.94 18.39 2.03
CA LEU A 318 12.24 16.97 2.25
C LEU A 318 12.85 16.39 0.97
N GLY A 319 13.78 15.45 1.14
CA GLY A 319 14.32 14.63 0.06
C GLY A 319 13.50 13.33 -0.09
N GLU A 320 13.30 12.90 -1.34
CA GLU A 320 12.69 11.61 -1.64
C GLU A 320 13.76 10.51 -1.66
N ALA A 321 13.49 9.36 -1.04
CA ALA A 321 14.47 8.30 -0.88
C ALA A 321 14.68 7.45 -2.15
N ASN A 322 13.63 7.11 -2.89
CA ASN A 322 13.66 5.98 -3.83
C ASN A 322 12.64 6.04 -4.98
N GLY A 323 11.95 7.16 -5.20
CA GLY A 323 10.93 7.27 -6.26
C GLY A 323 9.59 6.60 -5.94
N THR A 324 9.41 6.09 -4.71
CA THR A 324 8.18 5.44 -4.25
C THR A 324 7.39 6.32 -3.27
N GLY A 325 7.74 7.60 -3.15
CA GLY A 325 7.00 8.54 -2.29
C GLY A 325 7.38 8.51 -0.81
N ALA A 326 8.54 7.94 -0.45
CA ALA A 326 9.08 8.02 0.91
C ALA A 326 9.94 9.27 1.06
N TRP A 327 9.52 10.20 1.92
CA TRP A 327 10.15 11.51 2.10
C TRP A 327 10.76 11.68 3.49
N TYR A 328 11.94 12.31 3.54
CA TYR A 328 12.68 12.57 4.77
C TYR A 328 13.28 13.98 4.81
N ALA A 329 13.27 14.62 5.98
CA ALA A 329 14.12 15.76 6.28
C ALA A 329 14.66 15.68 7.71
N GLN A 330 15.83 16.30 7.89
CA GLN A 330 16.41 16.59 9.19
C GLN A 330 16.60 18.09 9.37
N SER A 331 16.02 18.63 10.44
CA SER A 331 16.25 20.01 10.87
C SER A 331 17.24 20.03 12.04
N ALA A 332 18.25 20.89 11.99
CA ALA A 332 19.23 21.07 13.08
C ALA A 332 18.74 22.01 14.20
N LEU A 333 17.47 22.41 14.17
CA LEU A 333 16.89 23.32 15.17
C LEU A 333 16.73 22.63 16.52
N ASN A 334 17.12 23.31 17.59
CA ASN A 334 16.82 22.88 18.96
C ASN A 334 15.36 23.24 19.31
N PRO A 335 14.44 22.27 19.45
CA PRO A 335 13.04 22.57 19.72
C PRO A 335 12.81 22.99 21.17
N THR A 336 11.91 23.97 21.35
CA THR A 336 11.22 24.18 22.63
C THR A 336 9.96 23.31 22.61
N LEU A 337 9.81 22.42 23.60
CA LEU A 337 8.72 21.44 23.65
C LEU A 337 7.61 21.89 24.61
N PRO A 338 6.34 21.55 24.35
CA PRO A 338 5.85 20.74 23.22
C PRO A 338 5.85 21.53 21.89
N LEU A 339 6.10 20.85 20.78
CA LEU A 339 6.10 21.42 19.44
C LEU A 339 5.29 20.54 18.49
N THR A 340 4.54 21.16 17.58
CA THR A 340 3.86 20.49 16.48
C THR A 340 4.39 21.06 15.16
N LEU A 341 5.00 20.19 14.35
CA LEU A 341 5.50 20.52 13.03
C LEU A 341 4.34 20.58 12.02
N GLN A 342 4.51 21.38 10.97
CA GLN A 342 3.60 21.42 9.82
C GLN A 342 4.36 20.95 8.59
N VAL A 343 3.86 19.89 7.95
CA VAL A 343 4.44 19.35 6.71
C VAL A 343 3.42 19.53 5.60
N THR A 344 3.85 20.11 4.49
CA THR A 344 3.01 20.38 3.31
C THR A 344 3.51 19.57 2.13
N ALA A 345 2.62 18.78 1.51
CA ALA A 345 2.86 18.08 0.26
C ALA A 345 2.07 18.72 -0.88
N ASP A 346 2.68 18.86 -2.04
CA ASP A 346 2.09 19.43 -3.25
C ASP A 346 2.42 18.58 -4.48
N ASN A 347 1.39 18.03 -5.11
CA ASN A 347 1.49 17.23 -6.33
C ASN A 347 0.86 17.92 -7.56
N SER A 348 0.63 19.24 -7.49
CA SER A 348 0.00 20.02 -8.56
C SER A 348 0.79 20.01 -9.87
N LEU A 349 2.11 19.81 -9.82
CA LEU A 349 2.95 19.64 -11.03
C LEU A 349 2.63 18.37 -11.82
N ALA A 350 2.32 17.26 -11.15
CA ALA A 350 1.92 16.02 -11.83
C ALA A 350 0.43 15.99 -12.17
N ILE A 351 -0.40 16.58 -11.30
CA ILE A 351 -1.85 16.58 -11.38
C ILE A 351 -2.32 18.02 -11.11
N ALA A 352 -2.53 18.81 -12.16
CA ALA A 352 -2.82 20.25 -12.06
C ALA A 352 -4.00 20.61 -11.14
N THR A 353 -4.97 19.69 -10.97
CA THR A 353 -6.14 19.88 -10.10
C THR A 353 -5.93 19.43 -8.65
N SER A 354 -4.81 18.78 -8.34
CA SER A 354 -4.44 18.37 -6.98
C SER A 354 -4.09 19.59 -6.15
N THR A 355 -4.74 19.75 -5.00
CA THR A 355 -4.44 20.86 -4.08
C THR A 355 -3.38 20.44 -3.06
N PRO A 356 -2.51 21.35 -2.59
CA PRO A 356 -1.57 21.05 -1.52
C PRO A 356 -2.28 20.60 -0.24
N THR A 357 -1.66 19.70 0.51
CA THR A 357 -2.14 19.19 1.80
C THR A 357 -1.13 19.49 2.88
N THR A 358 -1.56 20.09 3.99
CA THR A 358 -0.73 20.31 5.17
C THR A 358 -1.20 19.42 6.30
N THR A 359 -0.27 18.70 6.94
CA THR A 359 -0.55 17.90 8.12
C THR A 359 0.28 18.37 9.31
N ALA A 360 -0.38 18.41 10.47
CA ALA A 360 0.24 18.68 11.76
C ALA A 360 0.84 17.37 12.33
N MET A 361 2.11 17.41 12.71
CA MET A 361 2.83 16.27 13.30
C MET A 361 3.42 16.67 14.64
N PRO A 362 2.94 16.14 15.78
CA PRO A 362 3.58 16.34 17.07
C PRO A 362 5.04 15.90 17.01
N LEU A 363 5.94 16.73 17.52
CA LEU A 363 7.36 16.40 17.65
C LEU A 363 7.55 15.68 18.99
N VAL A 364 7.88 14.40 18.93
CA VAL A 364 7.94 13.51 20.09
C VAL A 364 9.34 12.97 20.35
N ASP A 365 9.58 12.46 21.54
CA ASP A 365 10.84 11.81 21.90
C ASP A 365 10.97 10.45 21.18
N LEU A 366 12.18 10.12 20.72
CA LEU A 366 12.50 8.77 20.29
C LEU A 366 12.94 7.93 21.50
N VAL A 367 12.02 7.08 21.96
CA VAL A 367 12.28 6.10 23.02
C VAL A 367 12.87 4.82 22.41
N THR A 368 13.78 4.15 23.11
CA THR A 368 14.30 2.84 22.71
C THR A 368 14.42 1.94 23.93
N ILE A 369 13.80 0.77 23.90
CA ILE A 369 13.95 -0.29 24.90
C ILE A 369 15.15 -1.13 24.49
N SER A 370 16.17 -1.17 25.34
CA SER A 370 17.38 -2.00 25.12
C SER A 370 17.32 -3.32 25.87
N ARG A 371 16.41 -3.46 26.84
CA ARG A 371 16.20 -4.68 27.61
C ARG A 371 14.77 -4.76 28.11
N ALA A 372 14.13 -5.91 27.85
CA ALA A 372 12.84 -6.29 28.42
C ALA A 372 12.89 -7.77 28.83
N GLU A 373 13.25 -8.04 30.08
CA GLU A 373 13.46 -9.41 30.57
C GLU A 373 12.66 -9.70 31.83
N TYR A 374 12.03 -10.87 31.89
CA TYR A 374 11.35 -11.35 33.08
C TYR A 374 12.01 -12.63 33.60
N SER A 375 12.46 -12.60 34.86
CA SER A 375 13.07 -13.76 35.52
C SER A 375 12.01 -14.66 36.13
N LEU A 376 11.96 -15.91 35.68
CA LEU A 376 11.05 -16.94 36.21
C LEU A 376 11.40 -17.34 37.64
N ALA A 377 12.69 -17.38 38.00
CA ALA A 377 13.13 -17.68 39.36
C ALA A 377 12.71 -16.63 40.39
N SER A 378 12.70 -15.35 40.03
CA SER A 378 12.47 -14.24 40.98
C SER A 378 11.13 -13.51 40.80
N GLY A 379 10.42 -13.75 39.70
CA GLY A 379 9.18 -13.06 39.36
C GLY A 379 9.37 -11.57 39.03
N GLN A 380 10.59 -11.15 38.66
CA GLN A 380 10.95 -9.76 38.42
C GLN A 380 11.04 -9.44 36.93
N LEU A 381 10.44 -8.32 36.53
CA LEU A 381 10.66 -7.69 35.24
C LEU A 381 11.75 -6.63 35.35
N THR A 382 12.76 -6.70 34.50
CA THR A 382 13.77 -5.66 34.30
C THR A 382 13.59 -5.00 32.94
N LEU A 383 13.36 -3.69 32.95
CA LEU A 383 13.28 -2.84 31.77
C LEU A 383 14.42 -1.84 31.77
N VAL A 384 15.10 -1.69 30.63
CA VAL A 384 16.04 -0.61 30.38
C VAL A 384 15.63 0.08 29.08
N ALA A 385 15.36 1.38 29.17
CA ALA A 385 14.99 2.19 28.01
C ALA A 385 15.72 3.54 28.03
N SER A 386 15.91 4.12 26.85
CA SER A 386 16.54 5.43 26.67
C SER A 386 15.59 6.40 25.98
N SER A 387 15.64 7.65 26.41
CA SER A 387 15.15 8.81 25.67
C SER A 387 16.24 9.32 24.73
N SER A 388 15.85 9.89 23.60
CA SER A 388 16.75 10.57 22.67
C SER A 388 17.09 12.01 23.10
N ASP A 389 16.40 12.50 24.12
CA ASP A 389 16.69 13.74 24.83
C ASP A 389 17.65 13.48 26.00
N GLU A 390 18.94 13.66 25.76
CA GLU A 390 20.00 13.48 26.76
C GLU A 390 20.27 14.76 27.57
N THR A 391 19.79 15.90 27.09
CA THR A 391 20.05 17.22 27.71
C THR A 391 19.01 17.60 28.74
N SER A 392 17.76 17.17 28.56
CA SER A 392 16.73 17.24 29.61
C SER A 392 15.86 15.99 29.58
N PRO A 393 16.39 14.83 30.06
CA PRO A 393 15.73 13.54 29.93
C PRO A 393 14.31 13.50 30.53
N PRO A 394 13.27 13.30 29.72
CA PRO A 394 11.88 13.24 30.17
C PRO A 394 11.64 12.03 31.08
N ALA A 395 10.59 12.07 31.89
CA ALA A 395 10.14 10.89 32.63
C ALA A 395 9.72 9.78 31.65
N LEU A 396 10.11 8.53 31.95
CA LEU A 396 9.73 7.36 31.16
C LEU A 396 8.82 6.45 32.00
N THR A 397 7.72 5.99 31.41
CA THR A 397 6.69 5.17 32.08
C THR A 397 6.45 3.88 31.32
N ALA A 398 6.49 2.74 32.02
CA ALA A 398 6.25 1.42 31.47
C ALA A 398 4.79 0.98 31.64
N HIS A 399 4.26 0.37 30.59
CA HIS A 399 2.97 -0.30 30.54
C HIS A 399 3.15 -1.71 29.97
N THR A 400 2.21 -2.60 30.25
CA THR A 400 2.09 -3.87 29.53
C THR A 400 1.53 -3.60 28.12
N GLY A 401 1.65 -4.56 27.21
CA GLY A 401 1.13 -4.44 25.84
C GLY A 401 -0.38 -4.19 25.72
N ASN A 402 -1.16 -4.41 26.80
CA ASN A 402 -2.59 -4.07 26.85
C ASN A 402 -2.89 -2.72 27.52
N GLY A 403 -1.85 -1.95 27.88
CA GLY A 403 -1.96 -0.62 28.47
C GLY A 403 -1.96 -0.57 30.00
N ALA A 404 -1.93 -1.70 30.71
CA ALA A 404 -1.87 -1.66 32.18
C ALA A 404 -0.52 -1.09 32.67
N LEU A 405 -0.58 -0.13 33.61
CA LEU A 405 0.61 0.51 34.18
C LEU A 405 1.51 -0.49 34.93
N ILE A 406 2.81 -0.47 34.62
CA ILE A 406 3.84 -1.24 35.33
C ILE A 406 4.56 -0.32 36.33
N GLY A 407 4.98 0.87 35.89
CA GLY A 407 5.64 1.85 36.75
C GLY A 407 6.58 2.81 36.02
N ASN A 408 7.17 3.74 36.76
CA ASN A 408 8.11 4.72 36.21
C ASN A 408 9.54 4.16 36.19
N LEU A 409 10.26 4.36 35.10
CA LEU A 409 11.68 4.06 35.05
C LEU A 409 12.47 5.16 35.77
N SER A 410 13.51 4.75 36.49
CA SER A 410 14.37 5.62 37.31
C SER A 410 15.77 5.74 36.71
N GLY A 411 16.42 6.89 36.93
CA GLY A 411 17.75 7.19 36.40
C GLY A 411 17.95 8.69 36.20
N ASN A 412 19.19 9.17 36.36
CA ASN A 412 19.54 10.59 36.25
C ASN A 412 19.84 11.03 34.81
N GLY A 413 19.96 10.10 33.87
CA GLY A 413 20.29 10.36 32.48
C GLY A 413 19.18 9.97 31.51
N ALA A 414 19.54 9.94 30.24
CA ALA A 414 18.68 9.51 29.14
C ALA A 414 18.25 8.04 29.28
N VAL A 415 19.17 7.19 29.72
CA VAL A 415 18.93 5.77 30.02
C VAL A 415 18.33 5.64 31.42
N LYS A 416 17.18 4.95 31.50
CA LYS A 416 16.45 4.70 32.74
C LYS A 416 16.16 3.22 32.88
N THR A 417 16.05 2.77 34.14
CA THR A 417 15.81 1.37 34.49
C THR A 417 14.62 1.24 35.41
N LEU A 418 13.81 0.21 35.20
CA LEU A 418 12.79 -0.27 36.13
C LEU A 418 13.08 -1.73 36.45
N THR A 419 13.05 -2.10 37.71
CA THR A 419 13.05 -3.50 38.16
C THR A 419 11.93 -3.65 39.15
N THR A 420 10.94 -4.47 38.83
CA THR A 420 9.71 -4.61 39.62
C THR A 420 9.18 -6.04 39.59
N GLY A 421 8.59 -6.46 40.70
CA GLY A 421 7.90 -7.75 40.77
C GLY A 421 6.57 -7.68 40.01
N LEU A 422 6.36 -8.62 39.09
CA LEU A 422 5.07 -8.84 38.42
C LEU A 422 4.67 -10.28 38.64
N SER A 423 3.54 -10.51 39.32
CA SER A 423 3.03 -11.83 39.68
C SER A 423 1.53 -11.89 39.37
N PRO A 424 0.97 -13.04 38.95
CA PRO A 424 1.62 -14.35 38.82
C PRO A 424 2.15 -14.68 37.42
N ILE A 425 1.92 -13.83 36.41
CA ILE A 425 2.24 -14.13 35.00
C ILE A 425 3.00 -12.97 34.38
N PRO A 426 4.11 -13.22 33.66
CA PRO A 426 4.81 -12.17 32.91
C PRO A 426 3.94 -11.59 31.79
N PRO A 427 4.04 -10.27 31.50
CA PRO A 427 3.44 -9.73 30.29
C PRO A 427 4.19 -10.26 29.06
N ALA A 428 3.48 -10.54 27.97
CA ALA A 428 4.10 -10.96 26.71
C ALA A 428 4.87 -9.81 26.03
N ARG A 429 4.39 -8.58 26.21
CA ARG A 429 4.97 -7.35 25.63
C ARG A 429 4.92 -6.23 26.65
N VAL A 430 5.89 -5.35 26.57
CA VAL A 430 5.95 -4.09 27.33
C VAL A 430 6.03 -2.91 26.38
N GLN A 431 5.54 -1.76 26.83
CA GLN A 431 5.67 -0.48 26.15
C GLN A 431 6.24 0.54 27.13
N VAL A 432 7.23 1.31 26.70
CA VAL A 432 7.77 2.43 27.47
C VAL A 432 7.44 3.73 26.73
N SER A 433 6.79 4.67 27.40
CA SER A 433 6.42 5.98 26.86
C SER A 433 7.14 7.12 27.56
N SER A 434 7.39 8.20 26.82
CA SER A 434 8.04 9.41 27.31
C SER A 434 7.03 10.51 27.63
N ALA A 435 7.31 11.31 28.67
CA ALA A 435 6.48 12.46 29.06
C ALA A 435 6.42 13.56 27.98
N ASN A 436 7.36 13.59 27.04
CA ASN A 436 7.34 14.47 25.87
C ASN A 436 6.70 13.80 24.64
N GLY A 437 5.94 12.71 24.84
CA GLY A 437 5.37 11.88 23.79
C GLY A 437 6.37 10.90 23.21
N GLY A 438 5.89 9.96 22.40
CA GLY A 438 6.71 8.89 21.82
C GLY A 438 6.81 7.68 22.75
N SER A 439 7.06 6.52 22.15
CA SER A 439 7.13 5.25 22.86
C SER A 439 7.84 4.20 22.04
N ASP A 440 8.30 3.16 22.72
CA ASP A 440 8.80 1.93 22.11
C ASP A 440 8.14 0.71 22.75
N SER A 441 8.08 -0.42 22.04
CA SER A 441 7.46 -1.65 22.52
C SER A 441 8.26 -2.88 22.14
N GLU A 442 8.50 -3.74 23.12
CA GLU A 442 9.32 -4.94 22.96
C GLU A 442 8.62 -6.16 23.55
N ASP A 443 8.80 -7.30 22.90
CA ASP A 443 8.40 -8.59 23.46
C ASP A 443 9.28 -8.90 24.68
N VAL A 444 8.69 -9.49 25.72
CA VAL A 444 9.41 -9.79 26.96
C VAL A 444 10.14 -11.11 26.83
N VAL A 445 11.46 -11.07 27.01
CA VAL A 445 12.30 -12.26 27.05
C VAL A 445 12.16 -12.92 28.42
N LEU A 446 11.74 -14.19 28.43
CA LEU A 446 11.69 -14.99 29.64
C LEU A 446 13.09 -15.57 29.92
N VAL A 447 13.64 -15.24 31.08
CA VAL A 447 14.95 -15.74 31.53
C VAL A 447 14.78 -16.67 32.73
N PRO A 448 15.59 -17.75 32.84
CA PRO A 448 15.50 -18.71 33.94
C PRO A 448 15.58 -18.08 35.34
#